data_AF-A0A954VKI3-F1
#
_entry.id   AF-A0A954VKI3-F1
#
_cell.length_a   1.000
_cell.length_b   1.000
_cell.length_c   1.000
_cell.angle_alpha   90.00
_cell.angle_beta   90.00
_cell.angle_gamma   90.00
#
_symmetry.space_group_name_H-M   'P 1'
#
loop_
_entity.id
_entity.type
_entity.pdbx_description
1 polymer ?
#
loop_
_entity_poly.entity_id
_entity_poly.type
_entity_poly.pdbx_seq_one_letter_code
_entity_poly.pdbx_strand_id
1 'polypeptide(L)'
;MSQKSILNLFIILSVVALVAVPVIVGGYRAELARWYIAAAINAVEIYGESGEKEIQRALEWDSQIEMDPAYLHFRLSEMKMKGSPTDALVKFVGKLDPHKSSDRSLFLDVQSLLYERKEYWIEVEVIESFLLPEDRESATNLNLLAYLRALCARELDTALQDIDKALSIAPDDPNLLDTRAWVHFQAGNPSKALDDSQRAVELYVTLISDWDSFLTSQKQLLDRFRQEHASKTEEFLVSESQIHRVLWAYGVLRYHRAKILETLGRIDEAQADLDWLKDWHLPTDGTLQ
;
A
#
# COMPACT_ATOMS: atom_id res chain seq x y z
N MET A 1 -13.00 66.39 13.04
CA MET A 1 -11.95 65.91 12.11
C MET A 1 -11.79 66.93 10.99
N SER A 2 -10.56 67.28 10.62
CA SER A 2 -10.33 68.17 9.46
C SER A 2 -10.61 67.42 8.15
N GLN A 3 -10.97 68.14 7.09
CA GLN A 3 -11.22 67.56 5.77
C GLN A 3 -10.02 66.75 5.25
N LYS A 4 -8.79 67.19 5.58
CA LYS A 4 -7.55 66.44 5.32
C LYS A 4 -7.46 65.12 6.11
N SER A 5 -7.89 65.09 7.37
CA SER A 5 -7.90 63.85 8.17
C SER A 5 -8.90 62.82 7.64
N ILE A 6 -10.04 63.27 7.11
CA ILE A 6 -11.03 62.39 6.48
C ILE A 6 -10.46 61.82 5.17
N LEU A 7 -9.87 62.68 4.33
CA LEU A 7 -9.24 62.26 3.07
C LEU A 7 -8.10 61.24 3.30
N ASN A 8 -7.24 61.49 4.29
CA ASN A 8 -6.16 60.57 4.63
C ASN A 8 -6.69 59.22 5.14
N LEU A 9 -7.76 59.21 5.93
CA LEU A 9 -8.40 57.98 6.39
C LEU A 9 -8.99 57.18 5.22
N PHE A 10 -9.65 57.83 4.26
CA PHE A 10 -10.15 57.18 3.05
C PHE A 10 -9.02 56.57 2.22
N ILE A 11 -7.93 57.30 2.00
CA ILE A 11 -6.76 56.78 1.26
C ILE A 11 -6.19 55.53 1.96
N ILE A 12 -6.02 55.58 3.28
CA ILE A 12 -5.51 54.43 4.05
C ILE A 12 -6.47 53.24 3.95
N LEU A 13 -7.78 53.45 4.12
CA LEU A 13 -8.78 52.38 4.03
C LEU A 13 -8.85 51.78 2.62
N SER A 14 -8.74 52.59 1.56
CA SER A 14 -8.72 52.10 0.19
C SER A 14 -7.48 51.26 -0.11
N VAL A 15 -6.30 51.66 0.39
CA VAL A 15 -5.06 50.89 0.23
C VAL A 15 -5.13 49.57 1.02
N VAL A 16 -5.63 49.61 2.25
CA VAL A 16 -5.83 48.40 3.06
C VAL A 16 -6.86 47.47 2.41
N ALA A 17 -7.98 47.98 1.91
CA ALA A 17 -8.98 47.18 1.22
C ALA A 17 -8.45 46.57 -0.08
N LEU A 18 -7.65 47.30 -0.86
CA LEU A 18 -7.02 46.79 -2.08
C LEU A 18 -6.12 45.57 -1.83
N VAL A 19 -5.50 45.48 -0.64
CA VAL A 19 -4.65 44.36 -0.25
C VAL A 19 -5.44 43.27 0.49
N ALA A 20 -6.29 43.64 1.44
CA ALA A 20 -6.99 42.70 2.31
C ALA A 20 -8.18 42.01 1.63
N VAL A 21 -8.94 42.72 0.79
CA VAL A 21 -10.15 42.16 0.15
C VAL A 21 -9.80 41.01 -0.80
N PRO A 22 -8.79 41.09 -1.69
CA PRO A 22 -8.41 39.95 -2.53
C PRO A 22 -7.97 38.72 -1.72
N VAL A 23 -7.26 38.92 -0.61
CA VAL A 23 -6.80 37.82 0.27
C VAL A 23 -7.98 37.17 0.99
N ILE A 24 -8.89 37.97 1.55
CA ILE A 24 -10.09 37.47 2.26
C ILE A 24 -11.03 36.76 1.29
N VAL A 25 -11.30 37.37 0.13
CA VAL A 25 -12.17 36.79 -0.90
C VAL A 25 -11.55 35.52 -1.48
N GLY A 26 -10.24 35.51 -1.76
CA GLY A 26 -9.53 34.33 -2.23
C GLY A 26 -9.56 33.17 -1.22
N GLY A 27 -9.23 33.45 0.05
CA GLY A 27 -9.25 32.44 1.11
C GLY A 27 -10.63 31.85 1.36
N TYR A 28 -11.67 32.70 1.37
CA TYR A 28 -13.05 32.27 1.56
C TYR A 28 -13.57 31.37 0.42
N ARG A 29 -13.23 31.69 -0.84
CA ARG A 29 -13.65 30.90 -2.00
C ARG A 29 -13.01 29.51 -2.01
N ALA A 30 -11.71 29.43 -1.79
CA ALA A 30 -11.00 28.15 -1.71
C ALA A 30 -11.52 27.28 -0.56
N GLU A 31 -11.86 27.91 0.57
CA GLU A 31 -12.44 27.20 1.70
C GLU A 31 -13.82 26.62 1.35
N LEU A 32 -14.73 27.42 0.78
CA LEU A 32 -16.02 26.92 0.31
C LEU A 32 -15.88 25.76 -0.68
N ALA A 33 -14.93 25.85 -1.61
CA ALA A 33 -14.64 24.77 -2.55
C ALA A 33 -14.24 23.47 -1.82
N ARG A 34 -13.40 23.55 -0.77
CA ARG A 34 -13.04 22.40 0.07
C ARG A 34 -14.23 21.79 0.81
N TRP A 35 -15.20 22.58 1.27
CA TRP A 35 -16.45 22.04 1.86
C TRP A 35 -17.25 21.21 0.86
N TYR A 36 -17.32 21.64 -0.39
CA TYR A 36 -17.97 20.87 -1.46
C TYR A 36 -17.19 19.60 -1.81
N ILE A 37 -15.85 19.65 -1.81
CA ILE A 37 -15.02 18.45 -2.00
C ILE A 37 -15.25 17.46 -0.85
N ALA A 38 -15.29 17.92 0.40
CA ALA A 38 -15.59 17.05 1.55
C ALA A 38 -16.98 16.39 1.42
N ALA A 39 -17.98 17.13 0.93
CA ALA A 39 -19.29 16.55 0.62
C ALA A 39 -19.22 15.50 -0.50
N ALA A 40 -18.40 15.74 -1.53
CA ALA A 40 -18.16 14.79 -2.61
C ALA A 40 -17.47 13.49 -2.13
N ILE A 41 -16.50 13.60 -1.23
CA ILE A 41 -15.81 12.45 -0.60
C ILE A 41 -16.83 11.63 0.20
N ASN A 42 -17.64 12.28 1.04
CA ASN A 42 -18.69 11.57 1.80
C ASN A 42 -19.70 10.87 0.88
N ALA A 43 -20.09 11.49 -0.23
CA ALA A 43 -20.95 10.85 -1.23
C ALA A 43 -20.36 9.51 -1.71
N VAL A 44 -19.08 9.50 -2.06
CA VAL A 44 -18.38 8.30 -2.57
C VAL A 44 -18.14 7.27 -1.46
N GLU A 45 -17.53 7.68 -0.35
CA GLU A 45 -16.98 6.73 0.64
C GLU A 45 -18.02 6.23 1.64
N ILE A 46 -19.00 7.06 2.00
CA ILE A 46 -20.01 6.71 3.00
C ILE A 46 -21.27 6.19 2.31
N TYR A 47 -21.69 6.86 1.24
CA TYR A 47 -22.98 6.58 0.61
C TYR A 47 -22.87 5.73 -0.65
N GLY A 48 -21.66 5.55 -1.23
CA GLY A 48 -21.48 4.82 -2.49
C GLY A 48 -22.11 5.52 -3.69
N GLU A 49 -22.27 6.84 -3.62
CA GLU A 49 -22.90 7.68 -4.62
C GLU A 49 -21.85 8.52 -5.39
N SER A 50 -22.27 9.11 -6.52
CA SER A 50 -21.42 10.02 -7.27
C SER A 50 -21.28 11.37 -6.56
N GLY A 51 -20.04 11.80 -6.31
CA GLY A 51 -19.75 13.14 -5.79
C GLY A 51 -19.63 14.24 -6.86
N GLU A 52 -19.82 13.92 -8.15
CA GLU A 52 -19.50 14.82 -9.27
C GLU A 52 -20.28 16.15 -9.23
N LYS A 53 -21.52 16.12 -8.75
CA LYS A 53 -22.33 17.33 -8.58
C LYS A 53 -21.69 18.32 -7.60
N GLU A 54 -21.13 17.81 -6.51
CA GLU A 54 -20.49 18.66 -5.50
C GLU A 54 -19.12 19.12 -5.98
N ILE A 55 -18.39 18.30 -6.75
CA ILE A 55 -17.17 18.75 -7.43
C ILE A 55 -17.44 19.88 -8.43
N GLN A 56 -18.52 19.79 -9.22
CA GLN A 56 -18.88 20.87 -10.13
C GLN A 56 -19.10 22.19 -9.38
N ARG A 57 -19.74 22.14 -8.21
CA ARG A 57 -19.90 23.31 -7.33
C ARG A 57 -18.56 23.78 -6.77
N ALA A 58 -17.67 22.87 -6.36
CA ALA A 58 -16.34 23.23 -5.88
C ALA A 58 -15.57 24.02 -6.95
N LEU A 59 -15.63 23.60 -8.21
CA LEU A 59 -14.97 24.24 -9.35
C LEU A 59 -15.55 25.62 -9.70
N GLU A 60 -16.84 25.86 -9.42
CA GLU A 60 -17.44 27.20 -9.53
C GLU A 60 -16.83 28.18 -8.51
N TRP A 61 -16.50 27.67 -7.32
CA TRP A 61 -15.87 28.47 -6.26
C TRP A 61 -14.38 28.67 -6.50
N ASP A 62 -13.65 27.63 -6.89
CA ASP A 62 -12.22 27.67 -7.22
C ASP A 62 -11.89 26.73 -8.39
N SER A 63 -11.60 27.29 -9.55
CA SER A 63 -11.28 26.53 -10.76
C SER A 63 -9.86 25.97 -10.79
N GLN A 64 -9.02 26.27 -9.80
CA GLN A 64 -7.64 25.78 -9.71
C GLN A 64 -7.45 24.71 -8.62
N ILE A 65 -8.54 24.27 -7.99
CA ILE A 65 -8.50 23.32 -6.87
C ILE A 65 -8.13 21.88 -7.27
N GLU A 66 -7.92 21.60 -8.56
CA GLU A 66 -7.66 20.24 -9.05
C GLU A 66 -6.36 19.61 -8.51
N MET A 67 -5.43 20.44 -8.02
CA MET A 67 -4.19 20.00 -7.37
C MET A 67 -4.24 20.08 -5.83
N ASP A 68 -5.41 20.41 -5.27
CA ASP A 68 -5.62 20.37 -3.83
C ASP A 68 -5.65 18.90 -3.35
N PRO A 69 -5.00 18.56 -2.22
CA PRO A 69 -4.97 17.20 -1.70
C PRO A 69 -6.36 16.57 -1.52
N ALA A 70 -7.37 17.34 -1.09
CA ALA A 70 -8.72 16.83 -0.92
C ALA A 70 -9.37 16.47 -2.27
N TYR A 71 -9.09 17.27 -3.32
CA TYR A 71 -9.59 16.99 -4.66
C TYR A 71 -8.97 15.71 -5.23
N LEU A 72 -7.65 15.56 -5.09
CA LEU A 72 -6.94 14.36 -5.55
C LEU A 72 -7.40 13.11 -4.79
N HIS A 73 -7.64 13.24 -3.47
CA HIS A 73 -8.22 12.17 -2.67
C HIS A 73 -9.61 11.76 -3.18
N PHE A 74 -10.52 12.74 -3.39
CA PHE A 74 -11.83 12.47 -4.00
C PHE A 74 -11.70 11.70 -5.31
N ARG A 75 -10.81 12.13 -6.21
CA ARG A 75 -10.62 11.48 -7.51
C ARG A 75 -10.17 10.03 -7.35
N LEU A 76 -9.26 9.75 -6.43
CA LEU A 76 -8.81 8.38 -6.17
C LEU A 76 -9.93 7.53 -5.56
N SER A 77 -10.70 8.07 -4.60
CA SER A 77 -11.84 7.37 -4.00
C SER A 77 -12.92 7.05 -5.03
N GLU A 78 -13.20 7.99 -5.95
CA GLU A 78 -14.11 7.75 -7.07
C GLU A 78 -13.59 6.66 -8.01
N MET A 79 -12.29 6.68 -8.32
CA MET A 79 -11.66 5.66 -9.16
C MET A 79 -11.73 4.27 -8.53
N LYS A 80 -11.52 4.17 -7.21
CA LYS A 80 -11.69 2.95 -6.41
C LYS A 80 -13.13 2.46 -6.50
N MET A 81 -14.11 3.31 -6.19
CA MET A 81 -15.55 2.98 -6.22
C MET A 81 -16.00 2.48 -7.60
N LYS A 82 -15.56 3.13 -8.69
CA LYS A 82 -15.94 2.77 -10.06
C LYS A 82 -15.18 1.57 -10.63
N GLY A 83 -14.16 1.06 -9.94
CA GLY A 83 -13.28 0.04 -10.49
C GLY A 83 -12.53 0.53 -11.74
N SER A 84 -11.96 1.73 -11.69
CA SER A 84 -11.31 2.35 -12.85
C SER A 84 -10.18 1.49 -13.42
N PRO A 85 -9.95 1.51 -14.75
CA PRO A 85 -8.87 0.75 -15.37
C PRO A 85 -7.50 1.27 -14.92
N THR A 86 -6.51 0.39 -14.97
CA THR A 86 -5.11 0.62 -14.58
C THR A 86 -4.49 1.88 -15.19
N ASP A 87 -4.70 2.11 -16.49
CA ASP A 87 -4.17 3.29 -17.18
C ASP A 87 -4.62 4.61 -16.53
N ALA A 88 -5.80 4.62 -15.92
CA ALA A 88 -6.29 5.79 -15.20
C ALA A 88 -5.51 6.00 -13.89
N LEU A 89 -5.17 4.92 -13.16
CA LEU A 89 -4.35 4.98 -11.94
C LEU A 89 -2.94 5.47 -12.24
N VAL A 90 -2.32 4.96 -13.31
CA VAL A 90 -0.99 5.42 -13.75
C VAL A 90 -1.01 6.91 -14.09
N LYS A 91 -2.02 7.36 -14.84
CA LYS A 91 -2.22 8.80 -15.14
C LYS A 91 -2.47 9.63 -13.89
N PHE A 92 -3.14 9.07 -12.88
CA PHE A 92 -3.37 9.73 -11.60
C PHE A 92 -2.05 9.94 -10.86
N VAL A 93 -1.21 8.91 -10.75
CA VAL A 93 0.13 9.01 -10.14
C VAL A 93 0.99 10.05 -10.86
N GLY A 94 0.91 10.16 -12.18
CA GLY A 94 1.64 11.18 -12.96
C GLY A 94 1.28 12.63 -12.62
N LYS A 95 0.23 12.89 -11.83
CA LYS A 95 -0.13 14.23 -11.32
C LYS A 95 0.44 14.50 -9.93
N LEU A 96 0.85 13.46 -9.22
CA LEU A 96 1.31 13.53 -7.84
C LEU A 96 2.74 14.10 -7.77
N ASP A 97 3.04 14.79 -6.68
CA ASP A 97 4.37 15.31 -6.38
C ASP A 97 5.03 14.50 -5.26
N PRO A 98 6.12 13.75 -5.51
CA PRO A 98 6.75 12.90 -4.51
C PRO A 98 7.34 13.68 -3.33
N HIS A 99 7.55 14.99 -3.45
CA HIS A 99 8.00 15.83 -2.34
C HIS A 99 6.87 16.17 -1.35
N LYS A 100 5.59 15.99 -1.73
CA LYS A 100 4.44 16.27 -0.86
C LYS A 100 4.02 15.02 -0.09
N SER A 101 3.91 15.15 1.23
CA SER A 101 3.47 14.03 2.09
C SER A 101 2.04 13.56 1.79
N SER A 102 1.15 14.48 1.41
CA SER A 102 -0.22 14.15 0.97
C SER A 102 -0.22 13.23 -0.24
N ASP A 103 0.61 13.56 -1.22
CA ASP A 103 0.67 12.88 -2.51
C ASP A 103 1.35 11.52 -2.37
N ARG A 104 2.37 11.42 -1.50
CA ARG A 104 2.95 10.13 -1.11
C ARG A 104 1.91 9.22 -0.45
N SER A 105 1.02 9.75 0.39
CA SER A 105 -0.07 8.96 0.97
C SER A 105 -1.03 8.43 -0.11
N LEU A 106 -1.37 9.26 -1.11
CA LEU A 106 -2.22 8.85 -2.23
C LEU A 106 -1.53 7.83 -3.14
N PHE A 107 -0.21 7.92 -3.28
CA PHE A 107 0.58 6.94 -4.00
C PHE A 107 0.54 5.56 -3.32
N LEU A 108 0.69 5.48 -1.99
CA LEU A 108 0.57 4.23 -1.24
C LEU A 108 -0.81 3.56 -1.46
N ASP A 109 -1.87 4.37 -1.52
CA ASP A 109 -3.22 3.89 -1.83
C ASP A 109 -3.33 3.29 -3.24
N VAL A 110 -2.62 3.86 -4.22
CA VAL A 110 -2.55 3.33 -5.58
C VAL A 110 -1.76 2.02 -5.61
N GLN A 111 -0.63 1.94 -4.88
CA GLN A 111 0.15 0.71 -4.76
C GLN A 111 -0.70 -0.44 -4.19
N SER A 112 -1.40 -0.21 -3.08
CA SER A 112 -2.31 -1.20 -2.48
C SER A 112 -3.33 -1.72 -3.50
N LEU A 113 -3.91 -0.80 -4.29
CA LEU A 113 -4.90 -1.17 -5.30
C LEU A 113 -4.29 -1.98 -6.46
N LEU A 114 -3.08 -1.64 -6.92
CA LEU A 114 -2.38 -2.40 -7.96
C LEU A 114 -1.99 -3.79 -7.46
N TYR A 115 -1.53 -3.88 -6.21
CA TYR A 115 -1.17 -5.13 -5.55
C TYR A 115 -2.39 -6.06 -5.42
N GLU A 116 -3.51 -5.54 -4.90
CA GLU A 116 -4.78 -6.28 -4.78
C GLU A 116 -5.28 -6.81 -6.13
N ARG A 117 -5.04 -6.06 -7.21
CA ARG A 117 -5.38 -6.45 -8.58
C ARG A 117 -4.35 -7.38 -9.23
N LYS A 118 -3.24 -7.67 -8.53
CA LYS A 118 -2.11 -8.46 -9.00
C LYS A 118 -1.44 -7.87 -10.24
N GLU A 119 -1.48 -6.55 -10.38
CA GLU A 119 -0.88 -5.79 -11.49
C GLU A 119 0.59 -5.45 -11.21
N TYR A 120 1.35 -6.45 -10.73
CA TYR A 120 2.68 -6.25 -10.14
C TYR A 120 3.68 -5.53 -11.04
N TRP A 121 3.65 -5.81 -12.35
CA TRP A 121 4.56 -5.14 -13.28
C TRP A 121 4.26 -3.65 -13.42
N ILE A 122 2.98 -3.27 -13.42
CA ILE A 122 2.59 -1.86 -13.46
C ILE A 122 2.97 -1.18 -12.15
N GLU A 123 2.84 -1.89 -11.02
CA GLU A 123 3.28 -1.38 -9.73
C GLU A 123 4.79 -1.08 -9.71
N VAL A 124 5.63 -1.95 -10.30
CA VAL A 124 7.07 -1.68 -10.51
C VAL A 124 7.27 -0.37 -11.28
N GLU A 125 6.62 -0.22 -12.44
CA GLU A 125 6.74 0.99 -13.27
C GLU A 125 6.30 2.26 -12.53
N VAL A 126 5.23 2.15 -11.75
CA VAL A 126 4.69 3.24 -10.92
C VAL A 126 5.64 3.63 -9.80
N ILE A 127 6.25 2.65 -9.12
CA ILE A 127 7.27 2.88 -8.09
C ILE A 127 8.49 3.59 -8.68
N GLU A 128 9.01 3.08 -9.79
CA GLU A 128 10.23 3.60 -10.41
C GLU A 128 10.05 4.99 -11.03
N SER A 129 8.83 5.32 -11.46
CA SER A 129 8.52 6.64 -12.02
C SER A 129 8.20 7.68 -10.94
N PHE A 130 7.61 7.28 -9.82
CA PHE A 130 7.17 8.22 -8.78
C PHE A 130 8.21 8.45 -7.68
N LEU A 131 8.83 7.39 -7.15
CA LEU A 131 9.70 7.53 -5.98
C LEU A 131 11.01 8.26 -6.32
N LEU A 132 11.42 9.15 -5.40
CA LEU A 132 12.72 9.79 -5.42
C LEU A 132 13.84 8.72 -5.33
N PRO A 133 15.01 8.93 -5.95
CA PRO A 133 16.10 7.95 -5.91
C PRO A 133 16.46 7.49 -4.50
N GLU A 134 16.55 8.41 -3.54
CA GLU A 134 16.86 8.11 -2.15
C GLU A 134 15.79 7.26 -1.45
N ASP A 135 14.51 7.49 -1.77
CA ASP A 135 13.40 6.73 -1.20
C ASP A 135 13.36 5.32 -1.81
N ARG A 136 13.64 5.21 -3.12
CA ARG A 136 13.70 3.95 -3.86
C ARG A 136 14.82 3.04 -3.37
N GLU A 137 15.94 3.62 -2.94
CA GLU A 137 17.09 2.88 -2.42
C GLU A 137 16.97 2.47 -0.94
N SER A 138 15.83 2.74 -0.28
CA SER A 138 15.55 2.19 1.04
C SER A 138 15.38 0.67 1.01
N ALA A 139 15.79 -0.03 2.07
CA ALA A 139 15.65 -1.48 2.15
C ALA A 139 14.22 -1.95 1.93
N THR A 140 13.22 -1.19 2.41
CA THR A 140 11.80 -1.49 2.22
C THR A 140 11.37 -1.43 0.75
N ASN A 141 11.74 -0.38 0.01
CA ASN A 141 11.34 -0.23 -1.38
C ASN A 141 12.14 -1.12 -2.33
N LEU A 142 13.43 -1.36 -2.04
CA LEU A 142 14.23 -2.35 -2.74
C LEU A 142 13.64 -3.76 -2.58
N ASN A 143 13.21 -4.12 -1.36
CA ASN A 143 12.53 -5.38 -1.12
C ASN A 143 11.21 -5.50 -1.91
N LEU A 144 10.38 -4.46 -1.85
CA LEU A 144 9.11 -4.42 -2.57
C LEU A 144 9.32 -4.61 -4.08
N LEU A 145 10.24 -3.84 -4.68
CA LEU A 145 10.57 -3.94 -6.10
C LEU A 145 11.08 -5.35 -6.47
N ALA A 146 11.99 -5.91 -5.68
CA ALA A 146 12.51 -7.26 -5.90
C ALA A 146 11.40 -8.32 -5.83
N TYR A 147 10.50 -8.20 -4.84
CA TYR A 147 9.39 -9.12 -4.66
C TYR A 147 8.37 -9.03 -5.81
N LEU A 148 7.98 -7.82 -6.23
CA LEU A 148 7.08 -7.60 -7.36
C LEU A 148 7.66 -8.14 -8.68
N ARG A 149 8.95 -7.93 -8.91
CA ARG A 149 9.70 -8.51 -10.05
C ARG A 149 9.67 -10.04 -10.02
N ALA A 150 9.85 -10.64 -8.85
CA ALA A 150 9.74 -12.09 -8.67
C ALA A 150 8.32 -12.61 -8.94
N LEU A 151 7.28 -11.94 -8.41
CA LEU A 151 5.88 -12.33 -8.61
C LEU A 151 5.46 -12.34 -10.08
N CYS A 152 6.02 -11.46 -10.91
CA CYS A 152 5.77 -11.46 -12.35
C CYS A 152 6.83 -12.22 -13.18
N ALA A 153 7.83 -12.83 -12.54
CA ALA A 153 8.96 -13.50 -13.17
C ALA A 153 9.69 -12.63 -14.23
N ARG A 154 9.89 -11.33 -13.93
CA ARG A 154 10.54 -10.36 -14.82
C ARG A 154 11.72 -9.70 -14.11
N GLU A 155 12.73 -9.33 -14.90
CA GLU A 155 13.92 -8.61 -14.41
C GLU A 155 14.55 -9.23 -13.16
N LEU A 156 14.63 -10.57 -13.13
CA LEU A 156 15.09 -11.31 -11.95
C LEU A 156 16.55 -10.98 -11.57
N ASP A 157 17.39 -10.64 -12.54
CA ASP A 157 18.76 -10.17 -12.26
C ASP A 157 18.76 -8.81 -11.53
N THR A 158 17.85 -7.90 -11.91
CA THR A 158 17.65 -6.62 -11.21
C THR A 158 17.08 -6.86 -9.82
N ALA A 159 16.09 -7.75 -9.70
CA ALA A 159 15.51 -8.12 -8.40
C ALA A 159 16.57 -8.67 -7.43
N LEU A 160 17.53 -9.48 -7.92
CA LEU A 160 18.65 -9.96 -7.12
C LEU A 160 19.57 -8.81 -6.66
N GLN A 161 19.85 -7.85 -7.53
CA GLN A 161 20.65 -6.67 -7.16
C GLN A 161 19.95 -5.81 -6.10
N ASP A 162 18.65 -5.58 -6.26
CA ASP A 162 17.85 -4.80 -5.32
C ASP A 162 17.82 -5.47 -3.94
N ILE A 163 17.53 -6.77 -3.90
CA ILE A 163 17.43 -7.49 -2.62
C ILE A 163 18.78 -7.68 -1.95
N ASP A 164 19.86 -7.88 -2.70
CA ASP A 164 21.21 -7.92 -2.12
C ASP A 164 21.61 -6.56 -1.54
N LYS A 165 21.21 -5.45 -2.17
CA LYS A 165 21.39 -4.11 -1.62
C LYS A 165 20.55 -3.91 -0.35
N ALA A 166 19.29 -4.37 -0.33
CA ALA A 166 18.46 -4.31 0.87
C ALA A 166 19.07 -5.12 2.03
N LEU A 167 19.55 -6.33 1.75
CA LEU A 167 20.25 -7.19 2.73
C LEU A 167 21.58 -6.59 3.19
N SER A 168 22.26 -5.77 2.38
CA SER A 168 23.44 -5.04 2.86
C SER A 168 23.11 -4.00 3.95
N ILE A 169 21.86 -3.51 3.97
CA ILE A 169 21.35 -2.57 4.98
C ILE A 169 20.83 -3.32 6.21
N ALA A 170 20.11 -4.43 6.00
CA ALA A 170 19.55 -5.28 7.06
C ALA A 170 19.81 -6.78 6.80
N PRO A 171 21.01 -7.30 7.15
CA PRO A 171 21.46 -8.64 6.74
C PRO A 171 20.68 -9.84 7.29
N ASP A 172 19.97 -9.64 8.40
CA ASP A 172 19.27 -10.70 9.14
C ASP A 172 17.76 -10.43 9.20
N ASP A 173 17.22 -9.62 8.29
CA ASP A 173 15.78 -9.45 8.17
C ASP A 173 15.16 -10.66 7.45
N PRO A 174 14.26 -11.43 8.10
CA PRO A 174 13.69 -12.63 7.51
C PRO A 174 12.85 -12.37 6.26
N ASN A 175 12.22 -11.20 6.13
CA ASN A 175 11.43 -10.88 4.94
C ASN A 175 12.32 -10.61 3.72
N LEU A 176 13.50 -10.00 3.96
CA LEU A 176 14.47 -9.75 2.89
C LEU A 176 15.10 -11.07 2.41
N LEU A 177 15.43 -11.97 3.35
CA LEU A 177 15.93 -13.31 3.02
C LEU A 177 14.88 -14.11 2.24
N ASP A 178 13.62 -14.09 2.67
CA ASP A 178 12.53 -14.77 1.97
C ASP A 178 12.33 -14.22 0.56
N THR A 179 12.38 -12.89 0.39
CA THR A 179 12.29 -12.26 -0.93
C THR A 179 13.43 -12.71 -1.83
N ARG A 180 14.69 -12.76 -1.33
CA ARG A 180 15.82 -13.25 -2.13
C ARG A 180 15.66 -14.74 -2.48
N ALA A 181 15.18 -15.55 -1.54
CA ALA A 181 14.87 -16.95 -1.78
C ALA A 181 13.85 -17.08 -2.92
N TRP A 182 12.78 -16.28 -2.87
CA TRP A 182 11.73 -16.29 -3.89
C TRP A 182 12.26 -15.84 -5.26
N VAL A 183 13.09 -14.80 -5.32
CA VAL A 183 13.75 -14.37 -6.56
C VAL A 183 14.64 -15.49 -7.13
N HIS A 184 15.45 -16.14 -6.30
CA HIS A 184 16.27 -17.29 -6.73
C HIS A 184 15.42 -18.45 -7.23
N PHE A 185 14.31 -18.75 -6.57
CA PHE A 185 13.37 -19.78 -6.97
C PHE A 185 12.77 -19.49 -8.36
N GLN A 186 12.26 -18.26 -8.57
CA GLN A 186 11.73 -17.81 -9.86
C GLN A 186 12.79 -17.80 -10.96
N ALA A 187 14.06 -17.55 -10.61
CA ALA A 187 15.20 -17.63 -11.52
C ALA A 187 15.66 -19.07 -11.83
N GLY A 188 14.95 -20.10 -11.34
CA GLY A 188 15.28 -21.50 -11.57
C GLY A 188 16.45 -22.02 -10.73
N ASN A 189 16.76 -21.36 -9.62
CA ASN A 189 17.85 -21.72 -8.70
C ASN A 189 17.35 -22.19 -7.33
N PRO A 190 16.51 -23.26 -7.25
CA PRO A 190 15.88 -23.68 -6.00
C PRO A 190 16.89 -24.10 -4.91
N SER A 191 18.06 -24.63 -5.30
CA SER A 191 19.10 -24.97 -4.33
C SER A 191 19.67 -23.76 -3.60
N LYS A 192 19.80 -22.61 -4.28
CA LYS A 192 20.22 -21.36 -3.64
C LYS A 192 19.11 -20.74 -2.80
N ALA A 193 17.87 -20.85 -3.27
CA ALA A 193 16.70 -20.35 -2.57
C ALA A 193 16.47 -21.03 -1.21
N LEU A 194 16.79 -22.32 -1.12
CA LEU A 194 16.53 -23.11 0.07
C LEU A 194 17.24 -22.57 1.32
N ASP A 195 18.52 -22.24 1.22
CA ASP A 195 19.32 -21.78 2.36
C ASP A 195 18.73 -20.49 2.96
N ASP A 196 18.35 -19.53 2.11
CA ASP A 196 17.72 -18.27 2.53
C ASP A 196 16.33 -18.50 3.11
N SER A 197 15.49 -19.33 2.47
CA SER A 197 14.13 -19.60 2.95
C SER A 197 14.11 -20.33 4.30
N GLN A 198 15.07 -21.24 4.53
CA GLN A 198 15.22 -21.91 5.83
C GLN A 198 15.62 -20.92 6.90
N ARG A 199 16.64 -20.08 6.62
CA ARG A 199 17.11 -19.05 7.55
C ARG A 199 16.03 -18.01 7.84
N ALA A 200 15.22 -17.62 6.85
CA ALA A 200 14.09 -16.72 7.03
C ALA A 200 13.07 -17.28 8.03
N VAL A 201 12.64 -18.54 7.84
CA VAL A 201 11.70 -19.22 8.76
C VAL A 201 12.27 -19.31 10.18
N GLU A 202 13.54 -19.66 10.33
CA GLU A 202 14.20 -19.75 11.63
C GLU A 202 14.28 -18.39 12.34
N LEU A 203 14.78 -17.36 11.65
CA LEU A 203 14.91 -16.02 12.21
C LEU A 203 13.55 -15.44 12.61
N TYR A 204 12.53 -15.66 11.78
CA TYR A 204 11.18 -15.15 12.04
C TYR A 204 10.61 -15.65 13.37
N VAL A 205 10.83 -16.93 13.70
CA VAL A 205 10.43 -17.51 14.99
C VAL A 205 11.20 -16.86 16.15
N THR A 206 12.49 -16.58 15.97
CA THR A 206 13.32 -15.96 17.02
C THR A 206 13.01 -14.50 17.30
N LEU A 207 12.31 -13.79 16.38
CA LEU A 207 11.89 -12.41 16.60
C LEU A 207 10.91 -12.27 17.77
N ILE A 208 10.18 -13.34 18.11
CA ILE A 208 9.21 -13.36 19.19
C ILE A 208 9.76 -14.20 20.34
N SER A 209 10.01 -13.53 21.47
CA SER A 209 10.65 -14.14 22.64
C SER A 209 9.92 -15.39 23.18
N ASP A 210 8.61 -15.48 22.99
CA ASP A 210 7.80 -16.63 23.38
C ASP A 210 6.83 -16.99 22.24
N TRP A 211 7.39 -17.59 21.19
CA TRP A 211 6.66 -17.95 19.99
C TRP A 211 5.53 -18.95 20.26
N ASP A 212 5.74 -19.93 21.14
CA ASP A 212 4.73 -20.94 21.46
C ASP A 212 3.52 -20.34 22.18
N SER A 213 3.74 -19.42 23.12
CA SER A 213 2.66 -18.67 23.77
C SER A 213 1.93 -17.76 22.77
N PHE A 214 2.68 -17.09 21.88
CA PHE A 214 2.09 -16.29 20.80
C PHE A 214 1.18 -17.15 19.92
N LEU A 215 1.66 -18.28 19.40
CA LEU A 215 0.86 -19.22 18.61
C LEU A 215 -0.37 -19.70 19.37
N THR A 216 -0.22 -20.08 20.64
CA THR A 216 -1.34 -20.54 21.47
C THR A 216 -2.45 -19.48 21.57
N SER A 217 -2.05 -18.22 21.82
CA SER A 217 -2.99 -17.10 21.90
C SER A 217 -3.72 -16.85 20.57
N GLN A 218 -2.98 -16.85 19.46
CA GLN A 218 -3.56 -16.63 18.14
C GLN A 218 -4.48 -17.77 17.71
N LYS A 219 -4.14 -19.02 18.04
CA LYS A 219 -4.98 -20.18 17.74
C LYS A 219 -6.33 -20.10 18.46
N GLN A 220 -6.34 -19.67 19.73
CA GLN A 220 -7.59 -19.44 20.48
C GLN A 220 -8.45 -18.32 19.90
N LEU A 221 -7.83 -17.26 19.36
CA LEU A 221 -8.54 -16.19 18.68
C LEU A 221 -9.18 -16.69 17.38
N LEU A 222 -8.41 -17.44 16.58
CA LEU A 222 -8.87 -18.01 15.32
C LEU A 222 -10.02 -19.00 15.52
N ASP A 223 -9.92 -19.88 16.53
CA ASP A 223 -10.98 -20.86 16.83
C ASP A 223 -12.29 -20.17 17.24
N ARG A 224 -12.22 -19.05 17.98
CA ARG A 224 -13.41 -18.24 18.32
C ARG A 224 -14.02 -17.60 17.08
N PHE A 225 -13.20 -16.94 16.27
CA PHE A 225 -13.66 -16.34 15.02
C PHE A 225 -14.34 -17.37 14.11
N ARG A 226 -13.74 -18.55 13.98
CA ARG A 226 -14.34 -19.68 13.25
C ARG A 226 -15.67 -20.12 13.84
N GLN A 227 -15.79 -20.26 15.16
CA GLN A 227 -17.05 -20.66 15.80
C GLN A 227 -18.17 -19.64 15.57
N GLU A 228 -17.84 -18.36 15.53
CA GLU A 228 -18.80 -17.29 15.30
C GLU A 228 -19.23 -17.17 13.84
N HIS A 229 -18.37 -17.53 12.87
CA HIS A 229 -18.57 -17.19 11.46
C HIS A 229 -18.66 -18.38 10.49
N ALA A 230 -18.21 -19.57 10.87
CA ALA A 230 -18.19 -20.72 9.96
C ALA A 230 -19.53 -21.46 9.95
N SER A 231 -20.12 -21.61 8.75
CA SER A 231 -21.12 -22.65 8.51
C SER A 231 -20.45 -24.04 8.64
N LYS A 232 -21.17 -25.07 9.10
CA LYS A 232 -20.58 -26.41 9.36
C LYS A 232 -20.09 -27.15 8.10
N THR A 233 -20.23 -26.57 6.91
CA THR A 233 -20.18 -27.30 5.64
C THR A 233 -19.16 -26.80 4.63
N GLU A 234 -18.49 -25.66 4.85
CA GLU A 234 -17.46 -25.15 3.94
C GLU A 234 -16.07 -25.12 4.59
N GLU A 235 -15.05 -25.30 3.76
CA GLU A 235 -13.65 -25.13 4.16
C GLU A 235 -13.43 -23.67 4.52
N PHE A 236 -13.12 -23.42 5.80
CA PHE A 236 -12.87 -22.10 6.32
C PHE A 236 -11.41 -21.73 6.06
N LEU A 237 -11.17 -20.77 5.16
CA LEU A 237 -9.86 -20.15 4.93
C LEU A 237 -9.87 -18.71 5.43
N VAL A 238 -8.80 -18.29 6.09
CA VAL A 238 -8.62 -16.91 6.53
C VAL A 238 -7.95 -16.06 5.45
N SER A 239 -8.39 -14.80 5.34
CA SER A 239 -7.65 -13.77 4.62
C SER A 239 -6.63 -13.06 5.54
N GLU A 240 -5.70 -12.32 4.94
CA GLU A 240 -4.73 -11.50 5.67
C GLU A 240 -5.40 -10.57 6.70
N SER A 241 -6.53 -9.96 6.33
CA SER A 241 -7.28 -9.05 7.20
C SER A 241 -7.92 -9.73 8.42
N GLN A 242 -8.01 -11.07 8.44
CA GLN A 242 -8.66 -11.87 9.47
C GLN A 242 -7.69 -12.55 10.43
N ILE A 243 -6.39 -12.53 10.13
CA ILE A 243 -5.35 -13.13 10.96
C ILE A 243 -4.33 -12.08 11.38
N HIS A 244 -3.62 -12.33 12.47
CA HIS A 244 -2.55 -11.45 12.90
C HIS A 244 -1.46 -11.36 11.82
N ARG A 245 -1.06 -10.15 11.43
CA ARG A 245 -0.07 -9.89 10.36
C ARG A 245 1.20 -10.73 10.46
N VAL A 246 1.69 -10.94 11.69
CA VAL A 246 2.88 -11.78 11.93
C VAL A 246 2.66 -13.22 11.47
N LEU A 247 1.48 -13.80 11.71
CA LEU A 247 1.17 -15.16 11.27
C LEU A 247 0.97 -15.25 9.77
N TRP A 248 0.36 -14.23 9.16
CA TRP A 248 0.24 -14.17 7.70
C TRP A 248 1.62 -14.21 7.04
N ALA A 249 2.52 -13.31 7.45
CA ALA A 249 3.89 -13.26 6.92
C ALA A 249 4.65 -14.57 7.20
N TYR A 250 4.52 -15.16 8.39
CA TYR A 250 5.12 -16.47 8.65
C TYR A 250 4.55 -17.57 7.73
N GLY A 251 3.25 -17.52 7.44
CA GLY A 251 2.60 -18.39 6.46
C GLY A 251 3.22 -18.25 5.07
N VAL A 252 3.41 -17.02 4.58
CA VAL A 252 4.07 -16.74 3.29
C VAL A 252 5.47 -17.36 3.24
N LEU A 253 6.28 -17.17 4.28
CA LEU A 253 7.62 -17.77 4.39
C LEU A 253 7.58 -19.31 4.27
N ARG A 254 6.66 -19.95 5.00
CA ARG A 254 6.49 -21.42 4.94
C ARG A 254 5.98 -21.87 3.58
N TYR A 255 5.08 -21.11 2.95
CA TYR A 255 4.58 -21.39 1.61
C TYR A 255 5.71 -21.35 0.58
N HIS A 256 6.51 -20.29 0.55
CA HIS A 256 7.67 -20.18 -0.35
C HIS A 256 8.64 -21.34 -0.15
N ARG A 257 8.98 -21.66 1.10
CA ARG A 257 9.85 -22.78 1.43
C ARG A 257 9.27 -24.12 0.96
N ALA A 258 7.96 -24.34 1.10
CA ALA A 258 7.31 -25.55 0.60
C ALA A 258 7.48 -25.69 -0.92
N LYS A 259 7.26 -24.63 -1.72
CA LYS A 259 7.44 -24.67 -3.19
C LYS A 259 8.88 -24.98 -3.60
N ILE A 260 9.84 -24.40 -2.89
CA ILE A 260 11.27 -24.66 -3.09
C ILE A 260 11.59 -26.14 -2.80
N LEU A 261 11.13 -26.65 -1.65
CA LEU A 261 11.35 -28.03 -1.22
C LEU A 261 10.71 -29.05 -2.18
N GLU A 262 9.48 -28.80 -2.66
CA GLU A 262 8.80 -29.62 -3.68
C GLU A 262 9.67 -29.75 -4.93
N THR A 263 10.20 -28.63 -5.41
CA THR A 263 11.03 -28.59 -6.63
C THR A 263 12.35 -29.33 -6.46
N LEU A 264 12.88 -29.38 -5.23
CA LEU A 264 14.08 -30.14 -4.87
C LEU A 264 13.80 -31.62 -4.56
N GLY A 265 12.54 -32.07 -4.60
CA GLY A 265 12.14 -33.44 -4.27
C GLY A 265 12.16 -33.75 -2.76
N ARG A 266 12.24 -32.73 -1.89
CA ARG A 266 12.18 -32.86 -0.42
C ARG A 266 10.73 -32.86 0.07
N ILE A 267 9.96 -33.85 -0.40
CA ILE A 267 8.49 -33.86 -0.31
C ILE A 267 7.98 -33.87 1.15
N ASP A 268 8.61 -34.64 2.03
CA ASP A 268 8.16 -34.74 3.44
C ASP A 268 8.27 -33.39 4.17
N GLU A 269 9.33 -32.63 3.89
CA GLU A 269 9.54 -31.32 4.49
C GLU A 269 8.61 -30.26 3.90
N ALA A 270 8.37 -30.32 2.59
CA ALA A 270 7.36 -29.47 1.97
C ALA A 270 5.97 -29.74 2.56
N GLN A 271 5.62 -31.01 2.77
CA GLN A 271 4.33 -31.39 3.34
C GLN A 271 4.19 -30.89 4.78
N ALA A 272 5.25 -30.89 5.58
CA ALA A 272 5.24 -30.33 6.93
C ALA A 272 5.01 -28.80 6.97
N ASP A 273 5.43 -28.08 5.93
CA ASP A 273 5.10 -26.66 5.77
C ASP A 273 3.63 -26.46 5.39
N LEU A 274 3.14 -27.22 4.40
CA LEU A 274 1.76 -27.16 3.93
C LEU A 274 0.74 -27.62 4.98
N ASP A 275 1.05 -28.63 5.77
CA ASP A 275 0.15 -29.13 6.82
C ASP A 275 -0.06 -28.09 7.92
N TRP A 276 1.00 -27.37 8.28
CA TRP A 276 0.85 -26.25 9.20
C TRP A 276 0.00 -25.13 8.60
N LEU A 277 0.17 -24.78 7.32
CA LEU A 277 -0.70 -23.78 6.69
C LEU A 277 -2.18 -24.18 6.80
N LYS A 278 -2.49 -25.45 6.54
CA LYS A 278 -3.84 -26.00 6.70
C LYS A 278 -4.31 -25.95 8.15
N ASP A 279 -3.46 -26.30 9.11
CA ASP A 279 -3.78 -26.20 10.55
C ASP A 279 -4.11 -24.77 10.96
N TRP A 280 -3.56 -23.77 10.27
CA TRP A 280 -3.82 -22.35 10.48
C TRP A 280 -4.90 -21.77 9.57
N HIS A 281 -5.56 -22.61 8.76
CA HIS A 281 -6.58 -22.19 7.79
C HIS A 281 -6.05 -21.17 6.77
N LEU A 282 -4.75 -21.17 6.52
CA LEU A 282 -4.12 -20.33 5.52
C LEU A 282 -4.21 -21.00 4.14
N PRO A 283 -4.26 -20.22 3.05
CA PRO A 283 -4.20 -20.79 1.71
C PRO A 283 -2.89 -21.55 1.48
N THR A 284 -2.94 -22.56 0.62
CA THR A 284 -1.77 -23.37 0.23
C THR A 284 -1.44 -23.21 -1.25
N ASP A 285 -1.91 -22.13 -1.84
CA ASP A 285 -1.73 -21.77 -3.24
C ASP A 285 -1.25 -20.31 -3.36
N GLY A 286 -1.18 -19.79 -4.59
CA GLY A 286 -0.71 -18.43 -4.88
C GLY A 286 -1.66 -17.31 -4.40
N THR A 287 -2.68 -17.60 -3.59
CA THR A 287 -3.42 -16.59 -2.84
C THR A 287 -2.73 -16.21 -1.53
N LEU A 288 -1.76 -17.01 -1.07
CA LEU A 288 -0.87 -16.70 0.06
C LEU A 288 0.44 -16.05 -0.44
N GLN A 289 0.31 -14.95 -1.19
CA GLN A 289 1.43 -14.20 -1.76
C GLN A 289 1.19 -12.70 -1.69
#